data_AF-A0A1Y3XED6-F1
#
_entry.id   AF-A0A1Y3XED6-F1
#
_cell.length_a   1.000
_cell.length_b   1.000
_cell.length_c   1.000
_cell.angle_alpha   90.00
_cell.angle_beta   90.00
_cell.angle_gamma   90.00
#
_symmetry.space_group_name_H-M   'P 1'
#
loop_
_entity.id
_entity.type
_entity.pdbx_description
1 polymer ?
#
loop_
_entity_poly.entity_id
_entity_poly.type
_entity_poly.pdbx_seq_one_letter_code
_entity_poly.pdbx_strand_id
1 'polypeptide(L)'
;MGKVKSIILKDSERLALETGFRQGLSHCFRMRCRAVLLKSSGLSSKQVGLQTEMSHVSVNFWVKRFMQEGISGLHTRPGRGRKPIMDCTDEEVVRKAIEQDRQSVSKAREAWQKATGKEASDQTFKRFLSALAQDISE
;
A
#
# COMPACT_ATOMS: atom_id res chain seq x y z
N MET A 1 1.90 26.89 -2.81
CA MET A 1 0.97 26.26 -1.82
C MET A 1 1.11 26.96 -0.47
N GLY A 2 0.03 27.52 0.08
CA GLY A 2 0.06 28.31 1.32
C GLY A 2 0.40 27.51 2.57
N LYS A 3 1.02 28.17 3.55
CA LYS A 3 1.36 27.60 4.87
C LYS A 3 0.09 27.12 5.56
N VAL A 4 0.04 25.86 5.96
CA VAL A 4 -1.03 25.37 6.84
C VAL A 4 -0.81 25.98 8.22
N LYS A 5 -1.77 26.75 8.71
CA LYS A 5 -1.79 27.31 10.07
C LYS A 5 -1.85 26.16 11.10
N SER A 6 -1.64 26.47 12.38
CA SER A 6 -1.83 25.51 13.47
C SER A 6 -3.20 24.83 13.36
N ILE A 7 -3.24 23.53 13.68
CA ILE A 7 -4.49 22.75 13.71
C ILE A 7 -4.93 22.58 15.16
N ILE A 8 -6.23 22.66 15.41
CA ILE A 8 -6.83 22.37 16.72
C ILE A 8 -7.39 20.95 16.62
N LEU A 9 -6.95 20.06 17.51
CA LEU A 9 -7.41 18.68 17.57
C LEU A 9 -8.41 18.51 18.70
N LYS A 10 -9.47 17.73 18.47
CA LYS A 10 -10.33 17.23 19.55
C LYS A 10 -9.58 16.18 20.37
N ASP A 11 -9.99 15.95 21.61
CA ASP A 11 -9.35 14.95 22.49
C ASP A 11 -9.42 13.54 21.90
N SER A 12 -10.54 13.19 21.27
CA SER A 12 -10.71 11.90 20.56
C SER A 12 -9.73 11.74 19.39
N GLU A 13 -9.49 12.82 18.63
CA GLU A 13 -8.56 12.83 17.49
C GLU A 13 -7.11 12.74 17.96
N ARG A 14 -6.76 13.49 19.02
CA ARG A 14 -5.45 13.42 19.65
C ARG A 14 -5.16 12.00 20.15
N LEU A 15 -6.11 11.38 20.86
CA LEU A 15 -5.97 10.01 21.35
C LEU A 15 -5.79 9.00 20.20
N ALA A 16 -6.56 9.13 19.13
CA ALA A 16 -6.42 8.28 17.95
C ALA A 16 -5.06 8.44 17.26
N LEU A 17 -4.57 9.67 17.13
CA LEU A 17 -3.24 9.96 16.56
C LEU A 17 -2.10 9.45 17.43
N GLU A 18 -2.20 9.57 18.75
CA GLU A 18 -1.21 9.05 19.68
C GLU A 18 -1.16 7.52 19.66
N THR A 19 -2.34 6.88 19.65
CA THR A 19 -2.46 5.43 19.51
C THR A 19 -1.88 4.99 18.16
N GLY A 20 -2.24 5.66 17.06
CA GLY A 20 -1.71 5.38 15.74
C GLY A 20 -0.19 5.57 15.62
N PHE A 21 0.39 6.55 16.32
CA PHE A 21 1.83 6.74 16.38
C PHE A 21 2.55 5.65 17.19
N ARG A 22 1.98 5.20 18.31
CA ARG A 22 2.56 4.17 19.18
C ARG A 22 2.42 2.76 18.61
N GLN A 23 1.22 2.41 18.11
CA GLN A 23 0.82 1.04 17.78
C GLN A 23 0.59 0.80 16.28
N GLY A 24 0.72 1.83 15.44
CA GLY A 24 0.46 1.69 14.00
C GLY A 24 1.37 0.66 13.31
N LEU A 25 0.79 -0.19 12.47
CA LEU A 25 1.51 -1.29 11.82
C LEU A 25 2.61 -0.85 10.85
N SER A 26 2.42 0.28 10.16
CA SER A 26 3.41 0.79 9.19
C SER A 26 4.15 2.02 9.71
N HIS A 27 5.46 2.04 9.48
CA HIS A 27 6.30 3.20 9.83
C HIS A 27 5.78 4.50 9.19
N CYS A 28 5.38 4.44 7.91
CA CYS A 28 4.80 5.59 7.22
C CYS A 28 3.54 6.12 7.92
N PHE A 29 2.62 5.25 8.34
CA PHE A 29 1.42 5.67 9.05
C PHE A 29 1.76 6.31 10.41
N ARG A 30 2.67 5.71 11.17
CA ARG A 30 3.15 6.26 12.44
C ARG A 30 3.75 7.66 12.26
N MET A 31 4.61 7.84 11.25
CA MET A 31 5.22 9.15 10.96
C MET A 31 4.21 10.20 10.51
N ARG A 32 3.19 9.81 9.76
CA ARG A 32 2.09 10.72 9.41
C ARG A 32 1.29 11.15 10.65
N CYS A 33 1.00 10.22 11.58
CA CYS A 33 0.37 10.56 12.85
C CYS A 33 1.23 11.52 13.67
N ARG A 34 2.54 11.25 13.77
CA ARG A 34 3.51 12.14 14.44
C ARG A 34 3.54 13.53 13.81
N ALA A 35 3.52 13.63 12.49
CA ALA A 35 3.51 14.91 11.78
C ALA A 35 2.29 15.77 12.14
N VAL A 36 1.10 15.16 12.22
CA VAL A 36 -0.15 15.85 12.61
C VAL A 36 -0.09 16.29 14.07
N LEU A 37 0.37 15.42 14.98
CA LEU A 37 0.54 15.77 16.40
C LEU A 37 1.49 16.96 16.59
N LEU A 38 2.67 16.91 15.98
CA LEU A 38 3.66 18.00 16.07
C LEU A 38 3.11 19.31 15.47
N LYS A 39 2.32 19.21 14.40
CA LYS A 39 1.68 20.39 13.81
C LYS A 39 0.62 21.00 14.73
N SER A 40 -0.11 20.17 15.48
CA SER A 40 -1.08 20.64 16.49
C SER A 40 -0.40 21.32 17.69
N SER A 41 0.83 20.88 18.03
CA SER A 41 1.66 21.52 19.06
C SER A 41 2.29 22.86 18.62
N GLY A 42 1.93 23.38 17.44
CA GLY A 42 2.37 24.69 16.96
C GLY A 42 3.68 24.70 16.17
N LEU A 43 4.31 23.55 15.91
CA LEU A 43 5.56 23.51 15.16
C LEU A 43 5.35 23.93 13.69
N SER A 44 6.37 24.59 13.13
CA SER A 44 6.38 24.91 11.70
C SER A 44 6.54 23.64 10.86
N SER A 45 6.00 23.63 9.64
CA SER A 45 6.08 22.44 8.77
C SER A 45 7.51 22.05 8.40
N LYS A 46 8.47 22.99 8.48
CA LYS A 46 9.91 22.70 8.32
C LYS A 46 10.47 21.94 9.52
N GLN A 47 10.16 22.37 10.75
CA GLN A 47 10.58 21.69 11.97
C GLN A 47 9.95 20.29 12.09
N VAL A 48 8.66 20.18 11.76
CA VAL A 48 7.98 18.87 11.70
C VAL A 48 8.69 17.97 10.70
N GLY A 49 8.97 18.48 9.49
CA GLY A 49 9.65 17.72 8.45
C GLY A 49 11.02 17.19 8.86
N LEU A 50 11.79 17.99 9.62
CA LEU A 50 13.08 17.57 10.16
C LEU A 50 12.94 16.40 11.15
N GLN A 51 11.90 16.39 11.99
CA GLN A 51 11.68 15.32 12.97
C GLN A 51 11.07 14.05 12.38
N THR A 52 10.32 14.16 11.28
CA THR A 52 9.65 13.02 10.64
C THR A 52 10.32 12.57 9.35
N GLU A 53 11.48 13.14 9.02
CA GLU A 53 12.21 12.91 7.75
C GLU A 53 11.34 13.14 6.51
N MET A 54 10.40 14.10 6.60
CA MET A 54 9.50 14.45 5.50
C MET A 54 9.84 15.83 4.96
N SER A 55 9.62 16.04 3.66
CA SER A 55 9.62 17.40 3.13
C SER A 55 8.47 18.20 3.75
N HIS A 56 8.69 19.51 3.95
CA HIS A 56 7.66 20.41 4.47
C HIS A 56 6.37 20.42 3.61
N VAL A 57 6.49 20.13 2.30
CA VAL A 57 5.36 19.96 1.37
C VAL A 57 4.55 18.72 1.73
N SER A 58 5.22 17.60 1.99
CA SER A 58 4.58 16.34 2.40
C SER A 58 3.88 16.48 3.75
N VAL A 59 4.50 17.16 4.72
CA VAL A 59 3.87 17.48 6.01
C VAL A 59 2.56 18.26 5.78
N ASN A 60 2.60 19.33 4.99
CA ASN A 60 1.40 20.12 4.70
C ASN A 60 0.32 19.29 3.99
N PHE A 61 0.70 18.39 3.09
CA PHE A 61 -0.22 17.48 2.42
C PHE A 61 -0.92 16.56 3.41
N TRP A 62 -0.17 15.88 4.29
CA TRP A 62 -0.75 14.96 5.27
C TRP A 62 -1.64 15.65 6.29
N VAL A 63 -1.26 16.85 6.74
CA VAL A 63 -2.09 17.65 7.66
C VAL A 63 -3.39 18.05 6.98
N LYS A 64 -3.35 18.55 5.74
CA LYS A 64 -4.57 18.90 5.00
C LYS A 64 -5.47 17.69 4.79
N ARG A 65 -4.87 16.54 4.44
CA ARG A 65 -5.61 15.30 4.23
C ARG A 65 -6.26 14.80 5.52
N PHE A 66 -5.55 14.89 6.65
CA PHE A 66 -6.13 14.60 7.96
C PHE A 66 -7.32 15.51 8.29
N MET A 67 -7.24 16.81 8.00
CA MET A 67 -8.37 17.72 8.23
C MET A 67 -9.62 17.38 7.38
N GLN A 68 -9.45 16.69 6.25
CA GLN A 68 -10.54 16.30 5.36
C GLN A 68 -11.09 14.90 5.65
N GLU A 69 -10.21 13.94 5.95
CA GLU A 69 -10.51 12.50 6.02
C GLU A 69 -10.32 11.92 7.45
N GLY A 70 -9.88 12.74 8.40
CA GLY A 70 -9.51 12.30 9.76
C GLY A 70 -8.35 11.31 9.76
N ILE A 71 -8.31 10.44 10.78
CA ILE A 71 -7.27 9.41 10.94
C ILE A 71 -7.22 8.44 9.74
N SER A 72 -8.38 8.14 9.14
CA SER A 72 -8.48 7.24 7.98
C SER A 72 -7.66 7.75 6.80
N GLY A 73 -7.56 9.07 6.62
CA GLY A 73 -6.79 9.68 5.54
C GLY A 73 -5.28 9.55 5.67
N LEU A 74 -4.78 9.16 6.83
CA LEU A 74 -3.34 8.92 7.03
C LEU A 74 -2.90 7.54 6.53
N HIS A 75 -3.84 6.62 6.31
CA HIS A 75 -3.53 5.32 5.72
C HIS A 75 -3.11 5.45 4.25
N THR A 76 -2.26 4.53 3.83
CA THR A 76 -1.94 4.35 2.41
C THR A 76 -3.18 3.80 1.72
N ARG A 77 -3.64 4.48 0.66
CA ARG A 77 -4.80 4.01 -0.10
C ARG A 77 -4.50 2.68 -0.79
N PRO A 78 -5.48 1.76 -0.88
CA PRO A 78 -5.31 0.52 -1.64
C PRO A 78 -5.03 0.83 -3.11
N GLY A 79 -4.35 -0.10 -3.80
CA GLY A 79 -4.05 0.00 -5.23
C GLY A 79 -2.87 0.90 -5.62
N ARG A 80 -2.08 1.40 -4.65
CA ARG A 80 -0.79 2.04 -4.93
C ARG A 80 0.30 0.98 -5.19
N GLY A 81 1.14 1.21 -6.19
CA GLY A 81 2.27 0.33 -6.54
C GLY A 81 2.10 -0.35 -7.90
N ARG A 82 3.13 -1.09 -8.33
CA ARG A 82 3.05 -1.92 -9.55
C ARG A 82 2.15 -3.11 -9.26
N LYS A 83 1.06 -3.26 -10.02
CA LYS A 83 0.18 -4.42 -9.91
C LYS A 83 0.96 -5.70 -10.28
N PRO A 84 0.66 -6.84 -9.63
CA PRO A 84 1.27 -8.10 -10.03
C PRO A 84 0.88 -8.43 -11.47
N ILE A 85 1.76 -9.14 -12.16
CA ILE A 85 1.53 -9.58 -13.55
C ILE A 85 0.41 -10.62 -13.59
N MET A 86 0.37 -11.50 -12.59
CA MET A 86 -0.63 -12.55 -12.42
C MET A 86 -1.36 -12.35 -11.09
N ASP A 87 -2.67 -12.50 -11.07
CA ASP A 87 -3.51 -12.45 -9.86
C ASP A 87 -4.55 -13.58 -9.84
N CYS A 88 -5.44 -13.60 -8.85
CA CYS A 88 -6.46 -14.65 -8.70
C CYS A 88 -7.42 -14.75 -9.90
N THR A 89 -7.56 -13.69 -10.71
CA THR A 89 -8.40 -13.75 -11.91
C THR A 89 -7.78 -14.59 -13.02
N ASP A 90 -6.46 -14.84 -12.95
CA ASP A 90 -5.74 -15.67 -13.92
C ASP A 90 -5.84 -17.18 -13.62
N GLU A 91 -6.37 -17.57 -12.44
CA GLU A 91 -6.35 -18.95 -11.95
C GLU A 91 -7.02 -19.94 -12.92
N GLU A 92 -8.25 -19.65 -13.36
CA GLU A 92 -8.98 -20.55 -14.26
C GLU A 92 -8.26 -20.75 -15.60
N VAL A 93 -7.66 -19.67 -16.13
CA VAL A 93 -6.93 -19.72 -17.40
C VAL A 93 -5.64 -20.53 -17.23
N VAL A 94 -4.94 -20.35 -16.12
CA VAL A 94 -3.75 -21.13 -15.77
C VAL A 94 -4.07 -22.61 -15.59
N ARG A 95 -5.17 -22.95 -14.89
CA ARG A 95 -5.62 -24.35 -14.73
C ARG A 95 -5.89 -25.01 -16.08
N LYS A 96 -6.65 -24.33 -16.97
CA LYS A 96 -6.90 -24.82 -18.33
C LYS A 96 -5.62 -25.01 -19.15
N ALA A 97 -4.66 -24.09 -19.03
CA ALA A 97 -3.38 -24.20 -19.72
C ALA A 97 -2.55 -25.42 -19.24
N ILE A 98 -2.59 -25.74 -17.94
CA ILE A 98 -1.92 -26.92 -17.38
C ILE A 98 -2.64 -28.21 -17.76
N GLU A 99 -3.97 -28.22 -17.78
CA GLU A 99 -4.74 -29.39 -18.21
C GLU A 99 -4.44 -29.80 -19.65
N GLN A 100 -4.20 -28.82 -20.53
CA GLN A 100 -3.82 -29.05 -21.92
C GLN A 100 -2.39 -29.59 -22.07
N ASP A 101 -1.44 -29.15 -21.21
CA ASP A 101 -0.06 -29.64 -21.21
C ASP A 101 0.50 -29.78 -19.79
N ARG A 102 0.30 -30.96 -19.20
CA ARG A 102 0.73 -31.27 -17.83
C ARG A 102 2.23 -31.51 -17.70
N GLN A 103 2.94 -31.72 -18.81
CA GLN A 103 4.35 -32.13 -18.80
C GLN A 103 5.30 -30.93 -18.90
N SER A 104 4.82 -29.77 -19.37
CA SER A 104 5.66 -28.59 -19.55
C SER A 104 5.03 -27.30 -19.00
N VAL A 105 5.63 -26.81 -17.91
CA VAL A 105 5.30 -25.50 -17.30
C VAL A 105 5.54 -24.34 -18.27
N SER A 106 6.54 -24.44 -19.15
CA SER A 106 6.85 -23.38 -20.11
C SER A 106 5.78 -23.26 -21.20
N LYS A 107 5.24 -24.39 -21.67
CA LYS A 107 4.13 -24.40 -22.64
C LYS A 107 2.82 -23.93 -22.01
N ALA A 108 2.55 -24.32 -20.75
CA ALA A 108 1.40 -23.79 -20.01
C ALA A 108 1.49 -22.26 -19.83
N ARG A 109 2.70 -21.73 -19.60
CA ARG A 109 2.95 -20.28 -19.58
C ARG A 109 2.63 -19.65 -20.93
N GLU A 110 3.15 -20.18 -22.03
CA GLU A 110 2.90 -19.65 -23.38
C GLU A 110 1.40 -19.65 -23.74
N ALA A 111 0.69 -20.73 -23.40
CA ALA A 111 -0.76 -20.82 -23.60
C ALA A 111 -1.51 -19.76 -22.77
N TRP A 112 -1.12 -19.56 -21.51
CA TRP A 112 -1.66 -18.49 -20.66
C TRP A 112 -1.35 -17.09 -21.21
N GLN A 113 -0.13 -16.83 -21.67
CA GLN A 113 0.26 -15.56 -22.28
C GLN A 113 -0.58 -15.28 -23.53
N LYS A 114 -0.80 -16.29 -24.37
CA LYS A 114 -1.64 -16.19 -25.58
C LYS A 114 -3.11 -15.92 -25.24
N ALA A 115 -3.63 -16.52 -24.17
CA ALA A 115 -5.03 -16.35 -23.76
C ALA A 115 -5.31 -15.00 -23.10
N THR A 116 -4.35 -14.48 -22.32
CA THR A 116 -4.54 -13.25 -21.52
C THR A 116 -3.94 -12.00 -22.16
N GLY A 117 -3.04 -12.16 -23.14
CA GLY A 117 -2.24 -11.07 -23.70
C GLY A 117 -1.19 -10.49 -22.74
N LYS A 118 -1.01 -11.11 -21.55
CA LYS A 118 -0.03 -10.69 -20.55
C LYS A 118 1.31 -11.39 -20.79
N GLU A 119 2.39 -10.79 -20.31
CA GLU A 119 3.72 -11.41 -20.34
C GLU A 119 4.31 -11.61 -18.95
N ALA A 120 4.75 -12.84 -18.68
CA ALA A 120 5.41 -13.22 -17.45
C ALA A 120 6.67 -14.04 -17.73
N SER A 121 7.69 -13.89 -16.88
CA SER A 121 8.85 -14.80 -16.88
C SER A 121 8.46 -16.19 -16.35
N ASP A 122 9.22 -17.22 -16.72
CA ASP A 122 9.04 -18.57 -16.16
C ASP A 122 9.04 -18.58 -14.63
N GLN A 123 9.91 -17.76 -14.02
CA GLN A 123 9.98 -17.66 -12.56
C GLN A 123 8.72 -17.06 -11.94
N THR A 124 8.11 -16.08 -12.60
CA THR A 124 6.84 -15.47 -12.14
C THR A 124 5.71 -16.48 -12.25
N PHE A 125 5.63 -17.19 -13.37
CA PHE A 125 4.62 -18.23 -13.60
C PHE A 125 4.75 -19.37 -12.57
N LYS A 126 5.96 -19.88 -12.33
CA LYS A 126 6.21 -20.91 -11.29
C LYS A 126 5.84 -20.46 -9.88
N ARG A 127 6.10 -19.19 -9.53
CA ARG A 127 5.69 -18.62 -8.23
C ARG A 127 4.17 -18.59 -8.10
N PHE A 128 3.46 -18.23 -9.16
CA PHE A 128 2.00 -18.27 -9.17
C PHE A 128 1.47 -19.68 -8.97
N LEU A 129 2.05 -20.69 -9.65
CA LEU A 129 1.68 -22.10 -9.43
C LEU A 129 1.94 -22.56 -8.00
N SER A 130 3.05 -22.11 -7.41
CA SER A 130 3.40 -22.46 -6.02
C SER A 130 2.40 -21.87 -5.03
N ALA A 131 1.97 -20.63 -5.25
CA ALA A 131 0.93 -19.99 -4.44
C ALA A 131 -0.41 -20.74 -4.58
N LEU A 132 -0.84 -21.08 -5.81
CA LEU A 132 -2.05 -21.87 -6.04
C LEU A 132 -2.03 -23.23 -5.34
N ALA A 133 -0.86 -23.90 -5.29
CA ALA A 133 -0.74 -25.20 -4.63
C ALA A 133 -0.82 -25.08 -3.08
N GLN A 134 -0.34 -23.98 -2.52
CA GLN A 134 -0.42 -23.69 -1.09
C GLN A 134 -1.88 -23.45 -0.66
N ASP A 135 -2.65 -22.70 -1.45
CA ASP A 135 -4.07 -22.42 -1.18
C ASP A 135 -4.97 -23.68 -1.23
N ILE A 136 -4.53 -24.76 -1.88
CA ILE A 136 -5.26 -26.06 -1.93
C ILE A 136 -4.96 -26.93 -0.69
N SER A 137 -3.88 -26.64 0.03
CA SER A 137 -3.41 -27.46 1.15
C SER A 137 -3.94 -27.01 2.52
N GLU A 138 -4.79 -25.97 2.56
CA GLU A 138 -5.56 -25.52 3.73
C GLU A 138 -7.03 -25.95 3.63
#